data_AF-V4TG04-F1
#
_entry.id   AF-V4TG04-F1
#
_cell.length_a   1.000
_cell.length_b   1.000
_cell.length_c   1.000
_cell.angle_alpha   90.00
_cell.angle_beta   90.00
_cell.angle_gamma   90.00
#
_symmetry.space_group_name_H-M   'P 1'
#
loop_
_entity.id
_entity.type
_entity.pdbx_description
1 polymer ?
#
loop_
_entity_poly.entity_id
_entity_poly.type
_entity_poly.pdbx_seq_one_letter_code
_entity_poly.pdbx_strand_id
1 'polypeptide(L)'
;MGLDLGKIKIKRFADGEIYVQLQESVRGCDVFLVQPTCPPANENIMELLVMIDACRRASAKNITAVIPYFGYARADRKTQGRESIAAKLVANLITEAGANRVLACDLHSGQSMGYFDIPVDHVYGQPVILDYLASKAISSDDLVVVSPDVGGVARARAFAKKLSDAPLAIVDKRRQGHNVAEVRFTYKLVSLCSMIVIFEVSFILHILI
;
A
#
# COMPACT_ATOMS: atom_id res chain seq x y z
N MET A 1 1.88 -2.52 21.56
CA MET A 1 0.60 -3.04 22.09
C MET A 1 0.78 -3.99 23.27
N GLY A 2 1.96 -4.58 23.50
CA GLY A 2 2.16 -5.46 24.67
C GLY A 2 1.29 -6.72 24.67
N LEU A 3 0.75 -7.09 23.51
CA LEU A 3 -0.10 -8.25 23.28
C LEU A 3 0.69 -9.27 22.45
N ASP A 4 0.47 -10.55 22.75
CA ASP A 4 1.00 -11.65 21.96
C ASP A 4 0.20 -11.84 20.67
N LEU A 5 0.84 -12.43 19.66
CA LEU A 5 0.17 -12.82 18.43
C LEU A 5 -0.78 -13.99 18.69
N GLY A 6 -1.99 -13.89 18.12
CA GLY A 6 -2.94 -14.99 18.14
C GLY A 6 -2.37 -16.23 17.45
N LYS A 7 -2.62 -17.39 18.03
CA LYS A 7 -2.20 -18.70 17.52
C LYS A 7 -3.12 -19.10 16.38
N ILE A 8 -2.57 -19.08 15.18
CA ILE A 8 -3.23 -19.52 13.96
C ILE A 8 -2.37 -20.57 13.26
N LYS A 9 -3.00 -21.61 12.72
CA LYS A 9 -2.34 -22.61 11.89
C LYS A 9 -2.72 -22.37 10.44
N ILE A 10 -1.73 -21.98 9.65
CA ILE A 10 -1.86 -21.78 8.22
C ILE A 10 -0.99 -22.83 7.52
N LYS A 11 -1.54 -23.56 6.55
CA LYS A 11 -0.80 -24.52 5.73
C LYS A 11 -1.40 -24.60 4.33
N ARG A 12 -0.71 -25.31 3.43
CA ARG A 12 -1.24 -25.67 2.12
C ARG A 12 -1.58 -27.15 2.06
N PHE A 13 -2.67 -27.47 1.37
CA PHE A 13 -2.95 -28.83 0.94
C PHE A 13 -2.03 -29.23 -0.22
N ALA A 14 -2.03 -30.52 -0.60
CA ALA A 14 -1.13 -31.05 -1.63
C ALA A 14 -1.36 -30.42 -3.03
N ASP A 15 -2.56 -29.90 -3.27
CA ASP A 15 -2.97 -29.18 -4.48
C ASP A 15 -2.77 -27.65 -4.40
N GLY A 16 -2.25 -27.14 -3.28
CA GLY A 16 -1.94 -25.72 -3.08
C GLY A 16 -3.05 -24.90 -2.42
N GLU A 17 -4.21 -25.48 -2.12
CA GLU A 17 -5.31 -24.79 -1.43
C GLU A 17 -4.90 -24.34 -0.02
N ILE A 18 -5.43 -23.19 0.41
CA ILE A 18 -5.11 -22.58 1.70
C ILE A 18 -5.97 -23.20 2.80
N TYR A 19 -5.33 -23.67 3.85
CA TYR A 19 -5.97 -24.10 5.08
C TYR A 19 -5.65 -23.13 6.21
N VAL A 20 -6.69 -22.68 6.92
CA VAL A 20 -6.57 -21.84 8.11
C VAL A 20 -7.35 -22.48 9.26
N GLN A 21 -6.73 -22.50 10.44
CA GLN A 21 -7.39 -22.91 11.69
C GLN A 21 -6.92 -22.01 12.84
N LEU A 22 -7.86 -21.28 13.44
CA LEU A 22 -7.65 -20.57 14.71
C LEU A 22 -7.41 -21.60 15.82
N GLN A 23 -6.31 -21.46 16.57
CA GLN A 23 -5.96 -22.36 17.68
C GLN A 23 -6.46 -21.87 19.04
N GLU A 24 -7.15 -20.73 19.06
CA GLU A 24 -7.75 -20.13 20.24
C GLU A 24 -9.13 -19.54 19.93
N SER A 25 -9.92 -19.32 20.97
CA SER A 25 -11.27 -18.76 20.82
C SER A 25 -11.19 -17.25 20.56
N VAL A 26 -11.79 -16.82 19.45
CA VAL A 26 -11.99 -15.40 19.11
C VAL A 26 -13.43 -14.92 19.33
N ARG A 27 -14.28 -15.75 19.96
CA ARG A 27 -15.70 -15.43 20.18
C ARG A 27 -15.86 -14.12 20.95
N GLY A 28 -16.58 -13.17 20.37
CA GLY A 28 -16.85 -11.86 20.99
C GLY A 28 -15.66 -10.90 21.00
N CYS A 29 -14.50 -11.30 20.45
CA CYS A 29 -13.30 -10.48 20.43
C CYS A 29 -13.28 -9.51 19.25
N ASP A 30 -12.52 -8.42 19.42
CA ASP A 30 -12.12 -7.54 18.33
C ASP A 30 -10.80 -8.08 17.75
N VAL A 31 -10.84 -8.57 16.51
CA VAL A 31 -9.72 -9.24 15.84
C VAL A 31 -9.11 -8.31 14.80
N PHE A 32 -7.77 -8.23 14.80
CA PHE A 32 -7.00 -7.50 13.80
C PHE A 32 -6.16 -8.49 13.00
N LEU A 33 -6.44 -8.60 11.70
CA LEU A 33 -5.73 -9.48 10.78
C LEU A 33 -4.74 -8.66 9.96
N VAL A 34 -3.44 -8.83 10.23
CA VAL A 34 -2.37 -8.11 9.52
C VAL A 34 -1.89 -8.95 8.34
N GLN A 35 -2.32 -8.61 7.11
CA GLN A 35 -1.91 -9.31 5.90
C GLN A 35 -1.66 -8.31 4.75
N PRO A 36 -0.39 -8.06 4.35
CA PRO A 36 -0.12 -7.36 3.11
C PRO A 36 -0.49 -8.26 1.92
N THR A 37 -1.09 -7.68 0.87
CA THR A 37 -1.49 -8.42 -0.34
C THR A 37 -0.46 -8.26 -1.46
N CYS A 38 0.83 -8.36 -1.09
CA CYS A 38 2.00 -8.28 -1.98
C CYS A 38 2.30 -9.66 -2.64
N PRO A 39 3.23 -9.75 -3.62
CA PRO A 39 3.59 -11.03 -4.24
C PRO A 39 3.96 -12.13 -3.22
N PRO A 40 3.38 -13.35 -3.33
CA PRO A 40 2.39 -13.81 -4.30
C PRO A 40 0.98 -13.25 -4.02
N ALA A 41 0.52 -12.30 -4.87
CA ALA A 41 -0.61 -11.44 -4.54
C ALA A 41 -1.92 -12.20 -4.33
N ASN A 42 -2.25 -13.10 -5.26
CA ASN A 42 -3.50 -13.86 -5.23
C ASN A 42 -3.57 -14.79 -4.03
N GLU A 43 -2.45 -15.40 -3.68
CA GLU A 43 -2.35 -16.28 -2.52
C GLU A 43 -2.53 -15.50 -1.22
N ASN A 44 -1.84 -14.37 -1.07
CA ASN A 44 -1.96 -13.53 0.11
C ASN A 44 -3.37 -12.93 0.27
N ILE A 45 -4.05 -12.62 -0.85
CA ILE A 45 -5.46 -12.22 -0.84
C ILE A 45 -6.32 -13.38 -0.37
N MET A 46 -6.16 -14.57 -0.95
CA MET A 46 -6.95 -15.74 -0.54
C MET A 46 -6.71 -16.10 0.92
N GLU A 47 -5.48 -16.01 1.41
CA GLU A 47 -5.15 -16.23 2.82
C GLU A 47 -5.90 -15.27 3.73
N LEU A 48 -5.89 -13.96 3.41
CA LEU A 48 -6.66 -12.95 4.13
C LEU A 48 -8.16 -13.27 4.15
N LEU A 49 -8.74 -13.60 2.99
CA LEU A 49 -10.17 -13.91 2.87
C LEU A 49 -10.56 -15.12 3.71
N VAL A 50 -9.76 -16.19 3.68
CA VAL A 50 -10.00 -17.41 4.47
C VAL A 50 -9.80 -17.14 5.97
N MET A 51 -8.84 -16.31 6.36
CA MET A 51 -8.69 -15.88 7.77
C MET A 51 -9.89 -15.07 8.27
N ILE A 52 -10.41 -14.14 7.46
CA ILE A 52 -11.61 -13.36 7.79
C ILE A 52 -12.81 -14.29 7.96
N ASP A 53 -13.06 -15.20 7.02
CA ASP A 53 -14.18 -16.15 7.09
C ASP A 53 -14.06 -17.05 8.33
N ALA A 54 -12.86 -17.55 8.65
CA ALA A 54 -12.61 -18.34 9.86
C ALA A 54 -12.95 -17.56 11.14
N CYS A 55 -12.53 -16.29 11.25
CA CYS A 55 -12.86 -15.43 12.39
C CYS A 55 -14.37 -15.16 12.50
N ARG A 56 -15.03 -14.90 11.37
CA ARG A 56 -16.48 -14.65 11.31
C ARG A 56 -17.26 -15.87 11.79
N ARG A 57 -16.92 -17.06 11.28
CA ARG A 57 -17.56 -18.33 11.70
C ARG A 57 -17.25 -18.69 13.15
N ALA A 58 -16.07 -18.31 13.65
CA ALA A 58 -15.72 -18.42 15.06
C ALA A 58 -16.39 -17.36 15.97
N SER A 59 -17.33 -16.56 15.42
CA SER A 59 -18.11 -15.56 16.15
C SER A 59 -17.28 -14.40 16.72
N ALA A 60 -16.24 -13.97 16.01
CA ALA A 60 -15.58 -12.69 16.30
C ALA A 60 -16.60 -11.55 16.28
N LYS A 61 -16.46 -10.57 17.18
CA LYS A 61 -17.37 -9.43 17.27
C LYS A 61 -17.09 -8.42 16.16
N ASN A 62 -15.82 -8.07 15.99
CA ASN A 62 -15.34 -7.21 14.92
C ASN A 62 -14.07 -7.80 14.31
N ILE A 63 -13.95 -7.70 12.99
CA ILE A 63 -12.79 -8.13 12.21
C ILE A 63 -12.27 -6.93 11.44
N THR A 64 -11.09 -6.44 11.82
CA THR A 64 -10.39 -5.37 11.11
C THR A 64 -9.30 -5.97 10.23
N ALA A 65 -9.42 -5.83 8.92
CA ALA A 65 -8.37 -6.21 7.98
C ALA A 65 -7.32 -5.10 7.92
N VAL A 66 -6.13 -5.37 8.46
CA VAL A 66 -4.97 -4.48 8.41
C VAL A 66 -4.15 -4.88 7.19
N ILE A 67 -4.15 -4.04 6.17
CA ILE A 67 -3.56 -4.29 4.86
C ILE A 67 -2.46 -3.24 4.59
N PRO A 68 -1.22 -3.45 5.08
CA PRO A 68 -0.13 -2.48 4.93
C PRO A 68 0.22 -2.18 3.47
N TYR A 69 -0.02 -3.13 2.57
CA TYR A 69 0.10 -2.96 1.13
C TYR A 69 -1.14 -3.55 0.46
N PHE A 70 -1.93 -2.69 -0.18
CA PHE A 70 -3.12 -3.10 -0.92
C PHE A 70 -2.74 -3.48 -2.36
N GLY A 71 -2.62 -4.78 -2.61
CA GLY A 71 -2.48 -5.36 -3.94
C GLY A 71 -3.65 -4.96 -4.85
N TYR A 72 -3.43 -5.02 -6.17
CA TYR A 72 -4.38 -4.54 -7.18
C TYR A 72 -4.74 -3.05 -7.14
N ALA A 73 -4.20 -2.26 -6.20
CA ALA A 73 -4.54 -0.83 -6.07
C ALA A 73 -4.27 0.02 -7.33
N ARG A 74 -3.39 -0.43 -8.24
CA ARG A 74 -3.12 0.23 -9.53
C ARG A 74 -4.21 0.01 -10.59
N ALA A 75 -5.09 -0.97 -10.38
CA ALA A 75 -6.21 -1.29 -11.26
C ALA A 75 -7.50 -0.68 -10.70
N ASP A 76 -7.49 0.64 -10.49
CA ASP A 76 -8.51 1.46 -9.84
C ASP A 76 -9.49 2.12 -10.85
N ARG A 77 -9.19 2.10 -12.14
CA ARG A 77 -10.07 2.64 -13.18
C ARG A 77 -9.98 1.84 -14.47
N LYS A 78 -11.01 1.97 -15.31
CA LYS A 78 -10.98 1.53 -16.71
C LYS A 78 -10.25 2.57 -17.53
N THR A 79 -9.13 2.20 -18.13
CA THR A 79 -8.42 3.01 -19.15
C THR A 79 -8.90 2.68 -20.56
N GLN A 80 -9.38 1.45 -20.77
CA GLN A 80 -9.97 0.99 -22.02
C GLN A 80 -11.31 0.30 -21.77
N GLY A 81 -12.08 0.12 -22.83
CA GLY A 81 -13.32 -0.66 -22.78
C GLY A 81 -13.05 -2.10 -22.35
N ARG A 82 -13.95 -2.67 -21.53
CA ARG A 82 -13.94 -4.08 -21.08
C ARG A 82 -12.78 -4.46 -20.13
N GLU A 83 -12.12 -3.49 -19.48
CA GLU A 83 -11.16 -3.76 -18.40
C GLU A 83 -11.84 -4.03 -17.05
N SER A 84 -11.15 -4.74 -16.15
CA SER A 84 -11.59 -4.91 -14.76
C SER A 84 -11.13 -3.74 -13.90
N ILE A 85 -11.96 -3.33 -12.93
CA ILE A 85 -11.53 -2.48 -11.82
C ILE A 85 -11.18 -3.43 -10.66
N ALA A 86 -10.02 -4.07 -10.74
CA ALA A 86 -9.64 -5.15 -9.84
C ALA A 86 -9.51 -4.66 -8.38
N ALA A 87 -9.13 -3.40 -8.14
CA ALA A 87 -9.13 -2.82 -6.81
C ALA A 87 -10.53 -2.87 -6.15
N LYS A 88 -11.60 -2.53 -6.90
CA LYS A 88 -12.99 -2.62 -6.40
C LYS A 88 -13.42 -4.07 -6.23
N LEU A 89 -13.03 -4.98 -7.14
CA LEU A 89 -13.31 -6.40 -6.98
C LEU A 89 -12.72 -6.94 -5.66
N VAL A 90 -11.45 -6.66 -5.38
CA VAL A 90 -10.79 -7.12 -4.14
C VAL A 90 -11.42 -6.47 -2.91
N ALA A 91 -11.77 -5.19 -2.97
CA ALA A 91 -12.48 -4.52 -1.88
C ALA A 91 -13.84 -5.18 -1.57
N ASN A 92 -14.59 -5.55 -2.62
CA ASN A 92 -15.84 -6.30 -2.46
C ASN A 92 -15.60 -7.66 -1.81
N LEU A 93 -14.59 -8.42 -2.27
CA LEU A 93 -14.29 -9.74 -1.69
C LEU A 93 -13.95 -9.66 -0.21
N ILE A 94 -13.14 -8.66 0.20
CA ILE A 94 -12.79 -8.45 1.62
C ILE A 94 -14.03 -8.10 2.45
N THR A 95 -14.90 -7.24 1.91
CA THR A 95 -16.16 -6.85 2.55
C THR A 95 -17.09 -8.06 2.72
N GLU A 96 -17.29 -8.84 1.65
CA GLU A 96 -18.18 -10.00 1.62
C GLU A 96 -17.68 -11.17 2.47
N ALA A 97 -16.36 -11.38 2.55
CA ALA A 97 -15.77 -12.34 3.48
C ALA A 97 -16.18 -12.04 4.93
N GLY A 98 -16.39 -10.76 5.25
CA GLY A 98 -16.97 -10.29 6.51
C GLY A 98 -16.05 -9.40 7.33
N ALA A 99 -15.11 -8.70 6.68
CA ALA A 99 -14.39 -7.63 7.35
C ALA A 99 -15.36 -6.51 7.75
N ASN A 100 -15.21 -5.97 8.96
CA ASN A 100 -16.02 -4.85 9.46
C ASN A 100 -15.34 -3.50 9.22
N ARG A 101 -14.01 -3.51 9.05
CA ARG A 101 -13.17 -2.32 8.87
C ARG A 101 -11.90 -2.70 8.13
N VAL A 102 -11.34 -1.75 7.37
CA VAL A 102 -10.02 -1.89 6.76
C VAL A 102 -9.10 -0.81 7.31
N LEU A 103 -7.87 -1.17 7.64
CA LEU A 103 -6.77 -0.24 7.86
C LEU A 103 -5.77 -0.44 6.74
N ALA A 104 -5.55 0.58 5.92
CA ALA A 104 -4.60 0.52 4.80
C ALA A 104 -3.56 1.64 4.89
N CYS A 105 -2.34 1.36 4.45
CA CYS A 105 -1.27 2.35 4.39
C CYS A 105 -1.10 2.85 2.95
N ASP A 106 -1.11 4.18 2.78
CA ASP A 106 -0.66 4.87 1.55
C ASP A 106 -1.20 4.23 0.26
N LEU A 107 -2.54 4.20 0.14
CA LEU A 107 -3.26 3.68 -1.02
C LEU A 107 -2.83 4.39 -2.31
N HIS A 108 -2.86 3.65 -3.42
CA HIS A 108 -2.46 4.18 -4.74
C HIS A 108 -3.22 5.46 -5.12
N SER A 109 -4.52 5.38 -4.96
CA SER A 109 -5.43 6.49 -5.12
C SER A 109 -6.26 6.64 -3.86
N GLY A 110 -6.40 7.88 -3.37
CA GLY A 110 -7.32 8.17 -2.26
C GLY A 110 -8.76 7.80 -2.58
N GLN A 111 -9.12 7.75 -3.88
CA GLN A 111 -10.45 7.32 -4.32
C GLN A 111 -10.73 5.84 -4.00
N SER A 112 -9.68 5.01 -3.84
CA SER A 112 -9.84 3.58 -3.51
C SER A 112 -10.50 3.35 -2.16
N MET A 113 -10.47 4.33 -1.25
CA MET A 113 -11.24 4.27 0.00
C MET A 113 -12.74 4.13 -0.27
N GLY A 114 -13.26 4.79 -1.32
CA GLY A 114 -14.66 4.70 -1.73
C GLY A 114 -15.05 3.37 -2.39
N TYR A 115 -14.12 2.43 -2.55
CA TYR A 115 -14.45 1.09 -3.01
C TYR A 115 -14.95 0.17 -1.90
N PHE A 116 -14.69 0.50 -0.64
CA PHE A 116 -15.15 -0.27 0.49
C PHE A 116 -16.49 0.27 0.96
N ASP A 117 -17.45 -0.63 1.15
CA ASP A 117 -18.76 -0.32 1.74
C ASP A 117 -18.72 -0.35 3.30
N ILE A 118 -17.50 -0.45 3.85
CA ILE A 118 -17.15 -0.49 5.28
C ILE A 118 -16.12 0.60 5.59
N PRO A 119 -15.99 1.05 6.87
CA PRO A 119 -15.02 2.07 7.25
C PRO A 119 -13.58 1.71 6.86
N VAL A 120 -12.85 2.67 6.30
CA VAL A 120 -11.43 2.56 5.95
C VAL A 120 -10.62 3.60 6.70
N ASP A 121 -9.67 3.15 7.51
CA ASP A 121 -8.65 4.00 8.11
C ASP A 121 -7.42 4.01 7.19
N HIS A 122 -7.19 5.16 6.55
CA HIS A 122 -6.04 5.35 5.67
C HIS A 122 -4.90 6.05 6.42
N VAL A 123 -3.85 5.30 6.72
CA VAL A 123 -2.65 5.82 7.38
C VAL A 123 -1.59 6.19 6.34
N TYR A 124 -0.81 7.23 6.64
CA TYR A 124 0.27 7.71 5.78
C TYR A 124 1.62 7.37 6.41
N GLY A 125 2.51 6.73 5.64
CA GLY A 125 3.88 6.46 6.04
C GLY A 125 4.80 7.69 5.94
N GLN A 126 4.32 8.76 5.30
CA GLN A 126 5.06 10.01 5.10
C GLN A 126 5.78 10.53 6.36
N PRO A 127 5.15 10.62 7.56
CA PRO A 127 5.83 11.15 8.75
C PRO A 127 7.08 10.36 9.13
N VAL A 128 7.02 9.01 9.08
CA VAL A 128 8.15 8.15 9.41
C VAL A 128 9.31 8.34 8.43
N ILE A 129 9.00 8.53 7.14
CA ILE A 129 10.02 8.77 6.12
C ILE A 129 10.68 10.14 6.34
N LEU A 130 9.89 11.17 6.66
CA LEU A 130 10.43 12.50 6.95
C LEU A 130 11.34 12.50 8.18
N ASP A 131 10.95 11.83 9.25
CA ASP A 131 11.76 11.69 10.46
C ASP A 131 13.07 10.95 10.15
N TYR A 132 13.01 9.89 9.35
CA TYR A 132 14.19 9.17 8.89
C TYR A 132 15.13 10.08 8.08
N LEU A 133 14.62 10.86 7.14
CA LEU A 133 15.43 11.77 6.33
C LEU A 133 16.04 12.90 7.16
N ALA A 134 15.28 13.46 8.11
CA ALA A 134 15.79 14.45 9.04
C ALA A 134 16.94 13.88 9.89
N SER A 135 16.86 12.61 10.29
CA SER A 135 17.94 11.94 11.03
C SER A 135 19.24 11.76 10.24
N LYS A 136 19.19 11.86 8.90
CA LYS A 136 20.38 11.74 8.03
C LYS A 136 21.18 13.02 7.90
N ALA A 137 20.73 14.13 8.49
CA ALA A 137 21.43 15.43 8.46
C ALA A 137 21.82 15.87 7.03
N ILE A 138 20.97 15.57 6.04
CA ILE A 138 21.17 16.02 4.66
C ILE A 138 20.93 17.54 4.64
N SER A 139 21.87 18.30 4.07
CA SER A 139 21.71 19.73 3.89
C SER A 139 20.50 20.02 3.00
N SER A 140 19.70 21.03 3.34
CA SER A 140 18.56 21.46 2.51
C SER A 140 19.00 21.88 1.11
N ASP A 141 20.24 22.37 0.98
CA ASP A 141 20.80 22.85 -0.29
C ASP A 141 21.22 21.69 -1.21
N ASP A 142 21.43 20.50 -0.64
CA ASP A 142 21.82 19.29 -1.37
C ASP A 142 20.63 18.36 -1.61
N LEU A 143 19.40 18.85 -1.42
CA LEU A 143 18.20 18.03 -1.46
C LEU A 143 17.31 18.38 -2.66
N VAL A 144 16.90 17.38 -3.42
CA VAL A 144 15.80 17.52 -4.39
C VAL A 144 14.80 16.38 -4.23
N VAL A 145 13.51 16.73 -4.16
CA VAL A 145 12.42 15.77 -4.18
C VAL A 145 12.02 15.51 -5.63
N VAL A 146 11.89 14.24 -6.01
CA VAL A 146 11.62 13.86 -7.40
C VAL A 146 10.32 13.09 -7.50
N SER A 147 9.42 13.60 -8.34
CA SER A 147 8.24 12.87 -8.79
C SER A 147 8.60 12.01 -10.02
N PRO A 148 8.43 10.68 -9.96
CA PRO A 148 8.81 9.76 -11.04
C PRO A 148 7.85 9.78 -12.24
N ASP A 149 6.67 10.36 -12.06
CA ASP A 149 5.70 10.61 -13.11
C ASP A 149 4.80 11.80 -12.72
N VAL A 150 3.91 12.19 -13.63
CA VAL A 150 2.97 13.30 -13.43
C VAL A 150 1.92 12.98 -12.34
N GLY A 151 1.57 11.69 -12.16
CA GLY A 151 0.58 11.27 -11.16
C GLY A 151 1.06 11.45 -9.73
N GLY A 152 2.37 11.31 -9.49
CA GLY A 152 3.00 11.49 -8.18
C GLY A 152 3.24 12.95 -7.76
N VAL A 153 3.05 13.94 -8.64
CA VAL A 153 3.51 15.32 -8.42
C VAL A 153 2.89 15.95 -7.19
N ALA A 154 1.60 15.74 -6.95
CA ALA A 154 0.91 16.29 -5.79
C ALA A 154 1.50 15.75 -4.47
N ARG A 155 1.82 14.44 -4.42
CA ARG A 155 2.47 13.82 -3.26
C ARG A 155 3.89 14.30 -3.08
N ALA A 156 4.68 14.34 -4.15
CA ALA A 156 6.06 14.83 -4.13
C ALA A 156 6.12 16.29 -3.65
N ARG A 157 5.20 17.15 -4.12
CA ARG A 157 5.07 18.53 -3.64
C ARG A 157 4.71 18.60 -2.16
N ALA A 158 3.74 17.80 -1.69
CA ALA A 158 3.36 17.76 -0.28
C ALA A 158 4.51 17.31 0.63
N PHE A 159 5.40 16.45 0.10
CA PHE A 159 6.60 16.02 0.79
C PHE A 159 7.70 17.08 0.80
N ALA A 160 7.98 17.70 -0.35
CA ALA A 160 8.92 18.81 -0.48
C ALA A 160 8.61 19.96 0.48
N LYS A 161 7.32 20.31 0.63
CA LYS A 161 6.87 21.35 1.56
C LYS A 161 7.25 21.06 3.02
N LYS A 162 7.29 19.78 3.42
CA LYS A 162 7.69 19.37 4.77
C LYS A 162 9.21 19.25 4.94
N LEU A 163 9.97 19.27 3.84
CA LEU A 163 11.44 19.33 3.84
C LEU A 163 11.91 20.74 3.48
N SER A 164 11.44 21.74 4.24
CA SER A 164 11.85 23.15 4.09
C SER A 164 11.65 23.70 2.67
N ASP A 165 10.52 23.35 2.03
CA ASP A 165 10.21 23.72 0.64
C ASP A 165 11.32 23.31 -0.35
N ALA A 166 11.86 22.09 -0.19
CA ALA A 166 12.87 21.54 -1.08
C ALA A 166 12.48 21.62 -2.57
N PRO A 167 13.46 21.82 -3.47
CA PRO A 167 13.23 21.77 -4.91
C PRO A 167 12.48 20.49 -5.36
N LEU A 168 11.56 20.65 -6.31
CA LEU A 168 10.79 19.55 -6.90
C LEU A 168 11.23 19.32 -8.35
N ALA A 169 11.71 18.12 -8.67
CA ALA A 169 11.90 17.67 -10.04
C ALA A 169 10.75 16.72 -10.44
N ILE A 170 10.40 16.73 -11.73
CA ILE A 170 9.37 15.86 -12.29
C ILE A 170 9.97 15.13 -13.49
N VAL A 171 9.76 13.82 -13.53
CA VAL A 171 10.13 12.97 -14.65
C VAL A 171 8.96 12.88 -15.63
N ASP A 172 9.18 13.28 -16.88
CA ASP A 172 8.22 13.06 -17.96
C ASP A 172 8.43 11.64 -18.52
N LYS A 173 7.67 10.70 -17.98
CA LYS A 173 7.72 9.29 -18.37
C LYS A 173 6.66 9.02 -19.44
N ARG A 174 7.09 8.81 -20.69
CA ARG A 174 6.20 8.37 -21.78
C ARG A 174 6.17 6.84 -21.84
N ARG A 175 4.98 6.25 -21.65
CA ARG A 175 4.78 4.79 -21.74
C ARG A 175 4.36 4.43 -23.17
N GLN A 176 5.14 3.57 -23.84
CA GLN A 176 4.77 3.00 -25.14
C GLN A 176 4.01 1.65 -25.00
N GLY A 177 3.99 1.05 -23.80
CA GLY A 177 3.27 -0.19 -23.50
C GLY A 177 3.27 -0.55 -22.01
N HIS A 178 2.67 -1.69 -21.64
CA HIS A 178 2.78 -2.23 -20.27
C HIS A 178 4.23 -2.63 -19.99
N ASN A 179 4.80 -2.14 -18.88
CA ASN A 179 6.18 -2.38 -18.42
C ASN A 179 7.34 -1.81 -19.27
N VAL A 180 7.08 -1.05 -20.34
CA VAL A 180 8.14 -0.36 -21.12
C VAL A 180 7.98 1.14 -21.00
N ALA A 181 9.04 1.84 -20.57
CA ALA A 181 9.01 3.29 -20.42
C ALA A 181 10.34 3.95 -20.76
N GLU A 182 10.28 5.03 -21.54
CA GLU A 182 11.38 5.96 -21.72
C GLU A 182 11.30 7.08 -20.67
N VAL A 183 12.45 7.40 -20.08
CA VAL A 183 12.60 8.41 -19.02
C VAL A 183 13.25 9.64 -19.62
N ARG A 184 12.58 10.80 -19.56
CA ARG A 184 13.18 12.11 -19.86
C ARG A 184 13.07 13.02 -18.64
N PHE A 185 14.17 13.66 -18.27
CA PHE A 185 14.21 14.64 -17.19
C PHE A 185 13.88 16.03 -17.75
N THR A 186 12.88 16.71 -17.17
CA THR A 186 12.42 18.01 -17.68
C THR A 186 13.14 19.20 -17.03
N TYR A 187 13.99 18.99 -16.03
CA TYR A 187 14.72 20.07 -15.35
C TYR A 187 16.23 19.80 -15.26
N LYS A 188 17.00 20.87 -15.53
CA LYS A 188 18.46 20.92 -15.60
C LYS A 188 19.01 21.42 -14.26
N LEU A 189 19.28 20.52 -13.30
CA LEU A 189 20.15 20.71 -12.12
C LEU A 189 20.03 19.46 -11.21
N VAL A 190 20.77 18.39 -11.50
CA VAL A 190 20.92 17.25 -10.56
C VAL A 190 22.37 16.74 -10.54
N SER A 191 23.33 17.55 -10.99
CA SER A 191 24.72 17.08 -11.10
C SER A 191 25.46 16.98 -9.76
N LEU A 192 24.94 17.57 -8.68
CA LEU A 192 25.65 17.73 -7.41
C LEU A 192 24.80 17.55 -6.13
N CYS A 193 23.51 17.20 -6.24
CA CYS A 193 22.61 17.09 -5.09
C CYS A 193 22.25 15.63 -4.78
N SER A 194 22.05 15.32 -3.50
CA SER A 194 21.38 14.09 -3.04
C SER A 194 19.90 14.09 -3.47
N MET A 195 19.50 13.04 -4.17
CA MET A 195 18.18 12.94 -4.78
C MET A 195 17.25 12.04 -3.97
N ILE A 196 16.06 12.54 -3.61
CA ILE A 196 15.00 11.76 -2.96
C ILE A 196 13.88 11.52 -3.96
N VAL A 197 13.78 10.28 -4.44
CA VAL A 197 12.69 9.87 -5.33
C VAL A 197 11.51 9.39 -4.49
N ILE A 198 10.34 9.99 -4.71
CA ILE A 198 9.13 9.62 -3.98
C ILE A 198 8.19 8.82 -4.86
N PHE A 199 7.99 7.58 -4.44
CA PHE A 199 7.01 6.66 -4.99
C PHE A 199 6.00 6.32 -3.89
N GLU A 200 4.85 5.79 -4.26
CA GLU A 200 4.02 5.10 -3.28
C GLU A 200 4.77 3.93 -2.63
N VAL A 201 4.31 3.51 -1.45
CA VAL A 201 4.92 2.59 -0.45
C VAL A 201 5.83 1.50 -0.98
N SER A 202 5.58 0.97 -2.18
CA SER A 202 6.40 -0.11 -2.73
C SER A 202 7.85 0.29 -3.06
N PHE A 203 8.17 1.56 -3.33
CA PHE A 203 9.46 1.90 -3.94
C PHE A 203 10.01 3.26 -3.48
N ILE A 204 10.41 3.47 -2.21
CA ILE A 204 11.53 4.41 -1.99
C ILE A 204 12.77 3.70 -2.51
N LEU A 205 13.04 3.84 -3.81
CA LEU A 205 14.14 3.17 -4.47
C LEU A 205 15.30 4.14 -4.67
N HIS A 206 16.41 3.77 -4.05
CA HIS A 206 17.73 4.39 -4.15
C HIS A 206 17.82 5.83 -3.62
N ILE A 207 18.29 5.91 -2.37
CA ILE A 207 19.16 7.00 -1.94
C ILE A 207 20.47 6.78 -2.72
N LEU A 208 20.73 7.58 -3.75
CA LEU A 208 22.12 7.77 -4.21
C LEU A 208 22.77 8.66 -3.15
N ILE A 209 23.41 8.01 -2.17
CA ILE A 209 24.49 8.62 -1.38
C ILE A 209 25.75 8.54 -2.24
#